data_AF-A0A957YLL5-F1
#
_entry.id   AF-A0A957YLL5-F1
#
_cell.length_a   1.000
_cell.length_b   1.000
_cell.length_c   1.000
_cell.angle_alpha   90.00
_cell.angle_beta   90.00
_cell.angle_gamma   90.00
#
_symmetry.space_group_name_H-M   'P 1'
#
loop_
_entity.id
_entity.type
_entity.pdbx_description
1 polymer ?
#
loop_
_entity_poly.entity_id
_entity_poly.type
_entity_poly.pdbx_seq_one_letter_code
_entity_poly.pdbx_strand_id
1 'polypeptide(L)'
;AEHVAAITAYLPASRLLTALANSNVRPVYAEPANSANLHYNYVRPVPAQDVHLTTIDLVDPERPGRHDSAKLAQAVLAILDRGL
;
A
#
# COMPACT_ATOMS: atom_id res chain seq x y z
N ALA A 1 -6.64 0.25 7.27
CA ALA A 1 -7.12 -0.04 8.63
C ALA A 1 -7.14 -1.54 8.95
N GLU A 2 -7.98 -2.35 8.30
CA GLU A 2 -8.16 -3.78 8.66
C GLU A 2 -6.87 -4.62 8.62
N HIS A 3 -6.06 -4.47 7.56
CA HIS A 3 -4.75 -5.13 7.46
C HIS A 3 -3.82 -4.76 8.63
N VAL A 4 -3.82 -3.49 9.04
CA VAL A 4 -3.04 -3.03 10.19
C VAL A 4 -3.54 -3.68 11.48
N ALA A 5 -4.86 -3.66 11.70
CA ALA A 5 -5.48 -4.28 12.88
C ALA A 5 -5.16 -5.78 12.98
N ALA A 6 -5.22 -6.50 11.86
CA ALA A 6 -4.87 -7.91 11.80
C ALA A 6 -3.40 -8.16 12.17
N ILE A 7 -2.47 -7.34 11.68
CA ILE A 7 -1.04 -7.44 12.01
C ILE A 7 -0.80 -7.15 13.51
N THR A 8 -1.42 -6.08 14.04
CA THR A 8 -1.27 -5.68 15.45
C THR A 8 -1.97 -6.63 16.42
N ALA A 9 -2.82 -7.54 15.96
CA ALA A 9 -3.34 -8.62 16.79
C ALA A 9 -2.26 -9.64 17.18
N TYR A 10 -1.17 -9.72 16.40
CA TYR A 10 -0.06 -10.67 16.61
C TYR A 10 1.27 -10.00 16.98
N LEU A 11 1.33 -8.67 16.93
CA LEU A 11 2.52 -7.88 17.26
C LEU A 11 2.16 -6.76 18.25
N PRO A 12 3.07 -6.40 19.17
CA PRO A 12 2.87 -5.20 19.99
C PRO A 12 2.62 -3.99 19.10
N ALA A 13 1.59 -3.19 19.41
CA ALA A 13 1.22 -2.01 18.62
C ALA A 13 2.40 -1.04 18.41
N SER A 14 3.32 -0.95 19.39
CA SER A 14 4.55 -0.14 19.32
C SER A 14 5.55 -0.56 18.25
N ARG A 15 5.37 -1.72 17.60
CA ARG A 15 6.27 -2.21 16.54
C ARG A 15 5.85 -1.78 15.14
N LEU A 16 4.63 -1.29 14.96
CA LEU A 16 4.12 -0.82 13.67
C LEU A 16 3.82 0.67 13.73
N LEU A 17 4.84 1.48 13.48
CA LEU A 17 4.74 2.94 13.59
C LEU A 17 4.14 3.59 12.35
N THR A 18 4.36 3.00 11.18
CA THR A 18 3.97 3.56 9.89
C THR A 18 3.44 2.50 8.95
N ALA A 19 2.34 2.81 8.27
CA ALA A 19 1.82 2.06 7.14
C ALA A 19 1.98 2.89 5.86
N LEU A 20 2.60 2.30 4.84
CA LEU A 20 2.69 2.87 3.51
C LEU A 20 1.62 2.22 2.62
N ALA A 21 0.74 3.02 2.03
CA ALA A 21 -0.33 2.53 1.17
C ALA A 21 -0.35 3.25 -0.19
N ASN A 22 -0.79 2.54 -1.22
CA ASN A 22 -0.96 3.10 -2.55
C ASN A 22 -2.12 4.11 -2.57
N SER A 23 -1.89 5.32 -3.06
CA SER A 23 -2.93 6.35 -3.26
C SER A 23 -3.65 6.21 -4.61
N ASN A 24 -3.06 5.49 -5.55
CA ASN A 24 -3.62 5.31 -6.88
C ASN A 24 -4.75 4.29 -6.88
N VAL A 25 -5.97 4.80 -6.72
CA VAL A 25 -7.24 4.05 -6.78
C VAL A 25 -7.84 4.02 -8.18
N ARG A 26 -7.12 4.50 -9.20
CA ARG A 26 -7.62 4.55 -10.59
C ARG A 26 -7.08 3.36 -11.36
N PRO A 27 -7.93 2.36 -11.63
CA PRO A 27 -7.51 1.27 -12.48
C PRO A 27 -7.52 1.71 -13.93
N VAL A 28 -6.35 1.81 -14.56
CA VAL A 28 -6.26 1.46 -15.99
C VAL A 28 -5.90 -0.02 -16.04
N TYR A 29 -6.80 -0.87 -15.54
CA TYR A 29 -6.73 -2.30 -15.78
C TYR A 29 -7.64 -2.53 -16.98
N ALA A 30 -7.05 -2.59 -18.17
CA ALA A 30 -7.67 -3.39 -19.21
C ALA A 30 -7.53 -4.83 -18.73
N GLU A 31 -8.61 -5.43 -18.21
CA GLU A 31 -8.62 -6.87 -17.96
C GLU A 31 -8.19 -7.56 -19.27
N PRO A 32 -7.13 -8.38 -19.29
CA PRO A 32 -6.90 -9.24 -20.44
C PRO A 32 -8.18 -10.05 -20.65
N ALA A 33 -8.68 -10.15 -21.87
CA ALA A 33 -9.96 -10.82 -22.18
C ALA A 33 -10.06 -12.31 -21.74
N ASN A 34 -9.00 -12.87 -21.13
CA ASN A 34 -8.96 -14.22 -20.55
C ASN A 34 -8.89 -14.27 -19.01
N SER A 35 -8.86 -13.13 -18.29
CA SER A 35 -8.66 -13.11 -16.84
C SER A 35 -9.97 -13.30 -16.07
N ALA A 36 -10.69 -14.38 -16.35
CA ALA A 36 -11.98 -14.69 -15.70
C ALA A 36 -11.89 -14.91 -14.17
N ASN A 37 -10.69 -14.88 -13.56
CA ASN A 37 -10.48 -15.25 -12.16
C ASN A 37 -9.64 -14.23 -11.34
N LEU A 38 -9.27 -13.07 -11.87
CA LEU A 38 -8.51 -12.08 -11.11
C LEU A 38 -9.45 -10.99 -10.56
N HIS A 39 -10.12 -11.29 -9.46
CA HIS A 39 -10.89 -10.28 -8.72
C HIS A 39 -9.91 -9.33 -8.01
N TYR A 40 -9.63 -8.18 -8.63
CA TYR A 40 -8.88 -7.12 -7.98
C TYR A 40 -9.79 -6.34 -7.03
N ASN A 41 -9.68 -6.61 -5.72
CA ASN A 41 -10.34 -5.81 -4.69
C ASN A 41 -9.44 -4.63 -4.32
N TYR A 42 -9.86 -3.42 -4.71
CA TYR A 42 -9.16 -2.20 -4.32
C TYR A 42 -9.38 -1.91 -2.84
N VAL A 43 -8.27 -1.71 -2.12
CA VAL A 43 -8.31 -1.34 -0.71
C VAL A 43 -8.17 0.17 -0.61
N ARG A 44 -9.22 0.84 -0.11
CA ARG A 44 -9.14 2.27 0.21
C ARG A 44 -8.15 2.46 1.38
N PRO A 45 -7.14 3.35 1.26
CA PRO A 45 -6.28 3.68 2.38
C PRO A 45 -7.07 4.43 3.45
N VAL A 46 -7.29 3.77 4.58
CA VAL A 46 -7.92 4.36 5.76
C VAL A 46 -6.93 4.27 6.92
N PRO A 47 -6.62 5.39 7.62
CA PRO A 47 -5.73 5.39 8.77
C PRO A 47 -6.19 4.37 9.82
N ALA A 48 -5.24 3.70 10.45
CA ALA A 48 -5.50 2.90 11.64
C ALA A 48 -5.15 3.71 12.89
N GLN A 49 -5.71 3.33 14.04
CA GLN A 49 -5.37 3.95 15.31
C GLN A 49 -3.88 3.75 15.62
N ASP A 50 -3.22 4.79 16.10
CA ASP A 50 -1.81 4.78 16.53
C ASP A 50 -0.77 4.39 15.47
N VAL A 51 -1.15 4.32 14.19
CA VAL A 51 -0.23 4.05 13.06
C VAL A 51 -0.29 5.20 12.07
N HIS A 52 0.86 5.82 11.80
CA HIS A 52 0.94 6.87 10.80
C HIS A 52 0.69 6.29 9.40
N LEU A 53 -0.30 6.81 8.68
CA LEU A 53 -0.55 6.41 7.30
C LEU A 53 0.13 7.39 6.33
N THR A 54 1.07 6.88 5.54
CA THR A 54 1.60 7.59 4.37
C THR A 54 0.98 7.01 3.11
N THR A 55 0.51 7.87 2.21
CA THR A 55 0.00 7.45 0.90
C THR A 55 0.79 8.08 -0.23
N ILE A 56 1.10 7.29 -1.24
CA ILE A 56 1.80 7.71 -2.47
C ILE A 56 1.34 6.84 -3.63
N ASP A 57 1.42 7.33 -4.86
CA ASP A 57 1.23 6.45 -6.02
C ASP A 57 2.38 5.46 -6.08
N LEU A 58 2.07 4.19 -5.87
CA LEU A 58 3.05 3.10 -5.87
C LEU A 58 2.91 2.21 -7.10
N VAL A 59 1.98 2.50 -8.02
CA VAL A 59 1.69 1.59 -9.14
C VAL A 59 2.76 1.71 -10.22
N ASP A 60 3.24 0.56 -10.70
CA ASP A 60 4.04 0.43 -11.91
C ASP A 60 3.13 0.64 -13.14
N PRO A 61 3.35 1.71 -13.94
CA PRO A 61 2.49 2.00 -15.08
C PRO A 61 2.62 0.95 -16.21
N GLU A 62 3.75 0.24 -16.28
CA GLU A 62 3.96 -0.82 -17.28
C GLU A 62 3.43 -2.18 -16.81
N ARG A 63 3.27 -2.36 -15.48
CA ARG A 63 2.75 -3.59 -14.85
C ARG A 63 1.65 -3.26 -13.83
N PRO A 64 0.43 -2.94 -14.29
CA PRO A 64 -0.70 -2.66 -13.40
C PRO A 64 -0.88 -3.73 -12.33
N GLY A 65 -1.04 -3.31 -11.08
CA GLY A 65 -1.15 -4.20 -9.91
C GLY A 65 0.18 -4.62 -9.29
N ARG A 66 1.31 -4.18 -9.85
CA ARG A 66 2.62 -4.28 -9.20
C ARG A 66 3.05 -2.94 -8.64
N HIS A 67 3.92 -2.99 -7.63
CA HIS A 67 4.59 -1.81 -7.15
C HIS A 67 5.68 -1.38 -8.13
N ASP A 68 5.73 -0.09 -8.44
CA ASP A 68 6.88 0.57 -9.01
C ASP A 68 8.00 0.56 -7.96
N SER A 69 9.09 -0.15 -8.25
CA SER A 69 10.18 -0.33 -7.29
C SER A 69 10.93 0.98 -7.00
N ALA A 70 11.01 1.90 -7.98
CA ALA A 70 11.66 3.19 -7.79
C ALA A 70 10.81 4.10 -6.88
N LYS A 71 9.49 4.19 -7.14
CA LYS A 71 8.57 4.95 -6.28
C LYS A 71 8.55 4.39 -4.85
N LEU A 72 8.52 3.06 -4.72
CA LEU A 72 8.56 2.39 -3.42
C LEU A 72 9.85 2.68 -2.66
N ALA A 73 11.02 2.57 -3.32
CA ALA A 73 12.31 2.85 -2.69
C ALA A 73 12.40 4.30 -2.21
N GLN A 74 11.97 5.27 -3.03
CA GLN A 74 11.92 6.68 -2.65
C GLN A 74 10.99 6.93 -1.47
N ALA A 75 9.81 6.29 -1.45
CA ALA A 75 8.87 6.42 -0.35
C ALA A 75 9.45 5.86 0.96
N VAL A 76 10.12 4.70 0.91
CA VAL A 76 10.78 4.10 2.07
C VAL A 76 11.90 5.01 2.59
N LEU A 77 12.77 5.52 1.72
CA LEU A 77 13.82 6.46 2.12
C LEU A 77 13.24 7.72 2.75
N ALA A 78 12.20 8.32 2.15
CA ALA A 78 11.53 9.49 2.71
C ALA A 78 10.90 9.24 4.08
N ILE A 79 10.43 8.02 4.36
CA ILE A 79 9.93 7.62 5.69
C ILE A 79 11.10 7.52 6.68
N LEU A 80 12.20 6.87 6.29
CA LEU A 80 13.38 6.70 7.14
C LEU A 80 14.06 8.04 7.47
N ASP A 81 14.16 8.94 6.49
CA ASP A 81 14.80 10.26 6.64
C ASP A 81 14.00 11.21 7.53
N ARG A 82 12.69 10.99 7.66
CA ARG A 82 11.81 11.77 8.57
C ARG A 82 11.93 11.34 10.03
N GLY A 83 12.72 10.31 10.32
CA GLY A 83 13.07 9.87 11.67
C GLY A 83 12.17 8.75 12.19
N LEU A 84 12.84 7.68 12.65
CA LEU A 84 12.42 6.90 13.81
C LEU A 84 12.50 7.76 15.08
#